data_AF-A0A9J7FMY0-F1
#
_entry.id   AF-A0A9J7FMY0-F1
#
_cell.length_a   1.000
_cell.length_b   1.000
_cell.length_c   1.000
_cell.angle_alpha   90.00
_cell.angle_beta   90.00
_cell.angle_gamma   90.00
#
_symmetry.space_group_name_H-M   'P 1'
#
loop_
_entity.id
_entity.type
_entity.pdbx_description
1 polymer ?
#
loop_
_entity_poly.entity_id
_entity_poly.type
_entity_poly.pdbx_seq_one_letter_code
_entity_poly.pdbx_strand_id
1 'polypeptide(L)'
;MKKEHVTHCQFSAWYPLFRSLTIKREDPPTSSQPDSDNEAEETQWSDDESTATLTAPEFPEFTTQVQEAINSLGGSVFPKLNWSAPRDAYWIAMNSSLKCKTLSDIFLLFKSSDFITRDFTQPFIHCTDDSPDPSIEYELVLRKWCELIPGAEFRCFVKENKLIGISQRDYTQYYDHISKQKEEICRCIQDFFKEHIQYKFLDEDFVFDIYRDSRGKVWLIDFNPFGEVTDSLLFTWEDLTSENNLRGDFGEGASQGQDSPAFRCTNSEVTVQPSPYLSYRLPKDFVDLSTGEDVHKLIDFLKLKRNQQEDD
;
A
#
# COMPACT_ATOMS: atom_id res chain seq x y z
N MET A 1 -12.06 2.80 -16.03
CA MET A 1 -12.46 2.99 -14.62
C MET A 1 -13.05 4.38 -14.46
N LYS A 2 -14.04 4.57 -13.59
CA LYS A 2 -14.65 5.90 -13.36
C LYS A 2 -14.04 6.61 -12.15
N LYS A 3 -14.07 7.94 -12.11
CA LYS A 3 -13.62 8.74 -10.94
C LYS A 3 -14.38 8.38 -9.66
N GLU A 4 -15.65 8.03 -9.80
CA GLU A 4 -16.50 7.58 -8.69
C GLU A 4 -15.91 6.33 -7.98
N HIS A 5 -15.39 5.36 -8.73
CA HIS A 5 -14.78 4.16 -8.15
C HIS A 5 -13.53 4.49 -7.30
N VAL A 6 -12.77 5.50 -7.70
CA VAL A 6 -11.64 6.01 -6.91
C VAL A 6 -12.16 6.65 -5.62
N THR A 7 -13.24 7.45 -5.70
CA THR A 7 -13.81 8.11 -4.53
C THR A 7 -14.44 7.13 -3.52
N HIS A 8 -15.02 6.02 -3.98
CA HIS A 8 -15.55 4.95 -3.13
C HIS A 8 -14.46 4.16 -2.39
N CYS A 9 -13.24 4.17 -2.91
CA CYS A 9 -12.08 3.54 -2.26
C CYS A 9 -11.37 4.44 -1.24
N GLN A 10 -11.85 5.67 -1.02
CA GLN A 10 -11.33 6.52 0.07
C GLN A 10 -11.61 5.89 1.43
N PHE A 11 -10.67 6.01 2.36
CA PHE A 11 -10.80 5.44 3.70
C PHE A 11 -12.09 5.90 4.40
N SER A 12 -12.40 7.20 4.37
CA SER A 12 -13.66 7.77 4.87
C SER A 12 -14.93 7.17 4.25
N ALA A 13 -14.88 6.72 2.99
CA ALA A 13 -16.03 6.16 2.29
C ALA A 13 -16.33 4.72 2.75
N TRP A 14 -15.30 3.85 2.78
CA TRP A 14 -15.51 2.43 3.08
C TRP A 14 -15.39 2.09 4.57
N TYR A 15 -14.59 2.81 5.34
CA TYR A 15 -14.34 2.48 6.75
C TYR A 15 -15.62 2.45 7.61
N PRO A 16 -16.59 3.37 7.47
CA PRO A 16 -17.86 3.30 8.20
C PRO A 16 -18.66 2.02 7.92
N LEU A 17 -18.62 1.52 6.68
CA LEU A 17 -19.34 0.32 6.25
C LEU A 17 -18.73 -0.97 6.82
N PHE A 18 -17.39 -1.01 6.92
CA PHE A 18 -16.64 -2.24 7.26
C PHE A 18 -15.85 -2.13 8.57
N ARG A 19 -16.18 -1.16 9.42
CA ARG A 19 -15.48 -0.87 10.68
C ARG A 19 -15.29 -2.10 11.56
N SER A 20 -16.24 -3.04 11.61
CA SER A 20 -16.17 -4.28 12.43
C SER A 20 -15.18 -5.32 11.91
N LEU A 21 -14.79 -5.25 10.64
CA LEU A 21 -13.98 -6.25 9.96
C LEU A 21 -12.51 -5.89 9.89
N THR A 22 -12.19 -4.61 10.07
CA THR A 22 -10.80 -4.15 10.08
C THR A 22 -10.16 -4.32 11.46
N ILE A 23 -8.83 -4.32 11.48
CA ILE A 23 -8.03 -4.46 12.71
C ILE A 23 -8.45 -3.35 13.68
N LYS A 24 -9.19 -3.76 14.70
CA LYS A 24 -9.62 -2.92 15.82
C LYS A 24 -8.80 -3.30 17.03
N ARG A 25 -8.38 -2.25 17.75
CA ARG A 25 -8.09 -2.21 19.19
C ARG A 25 -8.28 -3.56 19.92
N GLU A 26 -7.28 -4.42 19.87
CA GLU A 26 -7.03 -5.36 20.97
C GLU A 26 -6.01 -4.64 21.86
N ASP A 27 -6.45 -4.32 23.08
CA ASP A 27 -5.53 -3.87 24.12
C ASP A 27 -4.57 -5.04 24.39
N PRO A 28 -3.25 -4.84 24.26
CA PRO A 28 -2.31 -5.90 24.57
C PRO A 28 -2.43 -6.26 26.07
N PRO A 29 -2.23 -7.54 26.46
CA PRO A 29 -2.08 -7.87 27.87
C PRO A 29 -0.91 -7.05 28.43
N THR A 30 -1.18 -6.35 29.53
CA THR A 30 -0.21 -5.54 30.27
C THR A 30 1.03 -6.37 30.59
N SER A 31 2.11 -6.18 29.83
CA SER A 31 3.45 -6.56 30.21
C SER A 31 4.23 -5.28 30.48
N SER A 32 4.20 -4.86 31.74
CA SER A 32 5.02 -3.78 32.27
C SER A 32 6.50 -4.16 32.21
N GLN A 33 7.25 -3.47 31.38
CA GLN A 33 8.70 -3.31 31.50
C GLN A 33 8.98 -1.79 31.54
N PRO A 34 9.87 -1.32 32.41
CA PRO A 34 10.01 0.10 32.70
C PRO A 34 10.71 0.84 31.55
N ASP A 35 10.30 2.10 31.39
CA ASP A 35 10.86 3.08 30.47
C ASP A 35 12.38 3.23 30.67
N SER A 36 13.11 3.14 29.56
CA SER A 36 14.49 3.61 29.46
C SER A 36 14.42 4.99 28.83
N ASP A 37 14.55 6.02 29.66
CA ASP A 37 14.76 7.40 29.22
C ASP A 37 15.98 7.45 28.32
N ASN A 38 15.75 7.65 27.03
CA ASN A 38 16.79 7.98 26.06
C ASN A 38 16.59 9.46 25.73
N GLU A 39 17.29 10.33 26.44
CA GLU A 39 17.45 11.72 26.04
C GLU A 39 18.16 11.73 24.67
N ALA A 40 17.42 12.08 23.64
CA ALA A 40 17.98 12.29 22.31
C ALA A 40 18.80 13.58 22.36
N GLU A 41 20.13 13.46 22.39
CA GLU A 41 21.01 14.58 22.07
C GLU A 41 20.75 15.01 20.63
N GLU A 42 20.13 16.19 20.46
CA GLU A 42 20.03 16.86 19.17
C GLU A 42 21.44 17.10 18.64
N THR A 43 21.86 16.29 17.66
CA THR A 43 23.11 16.52 16.95
C THR A 43 22.90 17.73 16.04
N GLN A 44 23.34 18.89 16.53
CA GLN A 44 23.31 20.16 15.80
C GLN A 44 24.24 20.06 14.58
N TRP A 45 23.65 19.87 13.39
CA TRP A 45 24.38 19.98 12.13
C TRP A 45 24.86 21.43 11.99
N SER A 46 26.15 21.63 11.81
CA SER A 46 26.74 22.96 11.63
C SER A 46 26.22 23.58 10.34
N ASP A 47 25.39 24.61 10.48
CA ASP A 47 24.85 25.38 9.36
C ASP A 47 25.99 26.16 8.69
N ASP A 48 26.21 25.87 7.41
CA ASP A 48 27.12 26.65 6.55
C ASP A 48 26.42 27.99 6.25
N GLU A 49 27.07 29.11 6.57
CA GLU A 49 26.49 30.43 6.78
C GLU A 49 26.06 31.16 5.48
N SER A 50 25.30 30.50 4.58
CA SER A 50 24.86 31.10 3.30
C SER A 50 23.46 30.73 2.80
N THR A 51 22.70 29.88 3.50
CA THR A 51 21.30 29.59 3.17
C THR A 51 20.34 30.33 4.09
N ALA A 52 19.49 31.20 3.53
CA ALA A 52 18.36 31.78 4.26
C ALA A 52 17.50 30.62 4.82
N THR A 53 17.56 30.39 6.13
CA THR A 53 16.76 29.38 6.81
C THR A 53 15.29 29.75 6.64
N LEU A 54 14.63 29.10 5.68
CA LEU A 54 13.19 29.20 5.51
C LEU A 54 12.55 28.66 6.78
N THR A 55 11.96 29.54 7.60
CA THR A 55 11.13 29.12 8.73
C THR A 55 9.97 28.29 8.19
N ALA A 56 9.97 27.00 8.49
CA ALA A 56 8.89 26.10 8.11
C ALA A 56 7.58 26.60 8.75
N PRO A 57 6.44 26.53 8.03
CA PRO A 57 5.16 26.87 8.62
C PRO A 57 4.83 25.91 9.76
N GLU A 58 4.49 26.47 10.93
CA GLU A 58 4.05 25.70 12.09
C GLU A 58 2.53 25.61 12.14
N PHE A 59 2.03 24.43 12.53
CA PHE A 59 0.60 24.17 12.72
C PHE A 59 0.37 23.60 14.13
N PRO A 60 0.40 24.44 15.18
CA PRO A 60 0.38 23.95 16.57
C PRO A 60 -0.89 23.19 16.94
N GLU A 61 -2.05 23.65 16.46
CA GLU A 61 -3.35 23.00 16.69
C GLU A 61 -3.39 21.60 16.05
N PHE A 62 -2.99 21.51 14.77
CA PHE A 62 -2.90 20.23 14.05
C PHE A 62 -1.88 19.29 14.71
N THR A 63 -0.74 19.82 15.14
CA THR A 63 0.30 19.03 15.82
C THR A 63 -0.23 18.42 17.10
N THR A 64 -0.95 19.21 17.90
CA THR A 64 -1.57 18.74 19.14
C THR A 64 -2.62 17.65 18.86
N GLN A 65 -3.50 17.89 17.89
CA GLN A 65 -4.54 16.95 17.49
C GLN A 65 -3.97 15.60 17.04
N VAL A 66 -2.91 15.64 16.21
CA VAL A 66 -2.23 14.42 15.74
C VAL A 66 -1.57 13.68 16.91
N GLN A 67 -0.88 14.40 17.81
CA GLN A 67 -0.22 13.76 18.94
C GLN A 67 -1.22 13.12 19.91
N GLU A 68 -2.36 13.77 20.17
CA GLU A 68 -3.45 13.20 20.96
C GLU A 68 -4.02 11.92 20.31
N ALA A 69 -4.21 11.94 18.98
CA ALA A 69 -4.67 10.78 18.24
C ALA A 69 -3.66 9.62 18.33
N ILE A 70 -2.36 9.88 18.17
CA ILE A 70 -1.29 8.88 18.34
C ILE A 70 -1.32 8.27 19.73
N ASN A 71 -1.43 9.10 20.78
CA ASN A 71 -1.48 8.65 22.16
C ASN A 71 -2.72 7.76 22.39
N SER A 72 -3.88 8.14 21.85
CA SER A 72 -5.13 7.36 21.96
C SER A 72 -5.05 5.98 21.28
N LEU A 73 -4.17 5.83 20.28
CA LEU A 73 -3.93 4.61 19.52
C LEU A 73 -2.82 3.72 20.13
N GLY A 74 -2.29 4.08 21.30
CA GLY A 74 -1.24 3.34 21.99
C GLY A 74 0.17 3.82 21.69
N GLY A 75 0.32 5.08 21.26
CA GLY A 75 1.62 5.74 21.08
C GLY A 75 2.40 5.31 19.84
N SER A 76 1.85 4.43 19.01
CA SER A 76 2.49 3.99 17.77
C SER A 76 1.45 3.73 16.70
N VAL A 77 1.63 4.36 15.54
CA VAL A 77 0.64 4.37 14.48
C VAL A 77 1.24 4.01 13.12
N PHE A 78 0.37 3.59 12.22
CA PHE A 78 0.61 3.45 10.80
C PHE A 78 -0.19 4.53 10.07
N PRO A 79 0.46 5.53 9.45
CA PRO A 79 -0.24 6.62 8.76
C PRO A 79 -0.55 6.26 7.31
N LYS A 80 -1.70 6.71 6.80
CA LYS A 80 -2.04 6.73 5.37
C LYS A 80 -2.86 7.98 5.03
N LEU A 81 -2.94 8.32 3.74
CA LEU A 81 -3.92 9.28 3.23
C LEU A 81 -5.24 8.56 2.87
N ASN A 82 -6.09 9.26 2.12
CA ASN A 82 -7.36 8.76 1.59
C ASN A 82 -7.22 7.34 1.00
N TRP A 83 -6.17 7.08 0.21
CA TRP A 83 -5.96 5.80 -0.49
C TRP A 83 -4.66 5.13 -0.12
N SER A 84 -3.54 5.85 -0.20
CA SER A 84 -2.22 5.24 -0.16
C SER A 84 -1.55 5.36 1.20
N ALA A 85 -0.81 4.31 1.59
CA ALA A 85 0.15 4.36 2.67
C ALA A 85 1.58 4.50 2.11
N PRO A 86 2.51 5.17 2.82
CA PRO A 86 3.85 5.51 2.31
C PRO A 86 4.83 4.32 2.33
N ARG A 87 4.40 3.16 1.82
CA ARG A 87 5.16 1.91 1.87
C ARG A 87 6.47 1.98 1.09
N ASP A 88 6.45 2.72 0.00
CA ASP A 88 7.61 3.03 -0.84
C ASP A 88 8.64 3.90 -0.13
N ALA A 89 8.25 4.69 0.88
CA ALA A 89 9.15 5.54 1.65
C ALA A 89 9.78 4.87 2.88
N TYR A 90 9.62 3.56 3.09
CA TYR A 90 10.20 2.90 4.29
C TYR A 90 11.72 3.07 4.39
N TRP A 91 12.41 3.35 3.28
CA TRP A 91 13.86 3.50 3.19
C TRP A 91 14.41 4.75 3.87
N ILE A 92 13.60 5.82 4.01
CA ILE A 92 14.06 7.06 4.65
C ILE A 92 13.95 6.98 6.18
N ALA A 93 13.10 6.09 6.69
CA ALA A 93 12.93 5.92 8.13
C ALA A 93 14.18 5.31 8.75
N MET A 94 14.65 5.88 9.87
CA MET A 94 15.88 5.45 10.56
C MET A 94 15.89 3.96 10.95
N ASN A 95 14.70 3.39 11.19
CA ASN A 95 14.50 1.99 11.58
C ASN A 95 13.95 1.12 10.44
N SER A 96 13.91 1.64 9.20
CA SER A 96 13.27 0.96 8.05
C SER A 96 11.83 0.50 8.32
N SER A 97 11.09 1.23 9.15
CA SER A 97 9.73 0.90 9.56
C SER A 97 8.75 2.01 9.20
N LEU A 98 7.50 1.63 8.95
CA LEU A 98 6.38 2.55 8.74
C LEU A 98 5.69 2.94 10.07
N LYS A 99 6.26 2.50 11.20
CA LYS A 99 5.81 2.83 12.55
C LYS A 99 6.17 4.27 12.90
N CYS A 100 5.15 5.11 13.10
CA CYS A 100 5.31 6.50 13.51
C CYS A 100 4.91 6.69 14.97
N LYS A 101 5.63 7.55 15.69
CA LYS A 101 5.31 7.97 17.07
C LYS A 101 5.06 9.47 17.19
N THR A 102 5.56 10.25 16.22
CA THR A 102 5.44 11.71 16.20
C THR A 102 4.92 12.20 14.86
N LEU A 103 4.47 13.46 14.80
CA LEU A 103 4.10 14.11 13.55
C LEU A 103 5.29 14.21 12.58
N SER A 104 6.51 14.42 13.10
CA SER A 104 7.73 14.50 12.31
C SER A 104 8.01 13.20 11.55
N ASP A 105 7.78 12.03 12.19
CA ASP A 105 7.92 10.73 11.53
C ASP A 105 6.94 10.60 10.34
N ILE A 106 5.69 11.05 10.54
CA ILE A 106 4.64 11.02 9.51
C ILE A 106 5.04 11.93 8.34
N PHE A 107 5.47 13.16 8.63
CA PHE A 107 5.91 14.10 7.59
C PHE A 107 7.11 13.59 6.81
N LEU A 108 8.09 12.97 7.49
CA LEU A 108 9.25 12.39 6.82
C LEU A 108 8.82 11.32 5.81
N LEU A 109 7.96 10.39 6.21
CA LEU A 109 7.47 9.33 5.32
C LEU A 109 6.60 9.89 4.19
N PHE A 110 5.68 10.82 4.49
CA PHE A 110 4.74 11.35 3.50
C PHE A 110 5.45 12.20 2.45
N LYS A 111 6.40 13.04 2.87
CA LYS A 111 7.19 13.86 1.94
C LYS A 111 8.15 13.06 1.06
N SER A 112 8.49 11.84 1.47
CA SER A 112 9.43 10.97 0.76
C SER A 112 8.73 9.86 -0.04
N SER A 113 7.40 9.85 -0.08
CA SER A 113 6.60 8.82 -0.74
C SER A 113 6.04 9.34 -2.07
N ASP A 114 6.36 8.63 -3.14
CA ASP A 114 5.74 8.82 -4.45
C ASP A 114 4.27 8.39 -4.41
N PHE A 115 3.92 7.38 -3.61
CA PHE A 115 2.53 6.95 -3.44
C PHE A 115 1.67 8.08 -2.88
N ILE A 116 2.16 8.76 -1.85
CA ILE A 116 1.50 9.92 -1.26
C ILE A 116 1.47 11.11 -2.22
N THR A 117 2.55 11.32 -2.99
CA THR A 117 2.58 12.39 -4.00
C THR A 117 1.57 12.15 -5.11
N ARG A 118 1.37 10.89 -5.54
CA ARG A 118 0.33 10.54 -6.53
C ARG A 118 -1.07 10.78 -6.00
N ASP A 119 -1.35 10.46 -4.73
CA ASP A 119 -2.63 10.77 -4.09
C ASP A 119 -2.95 12.28 -4.19
N PHE A 120 -1.96 13.16 -4.02
CA PHE A 120 -2.15 14.62 -4.11
C PHE A 120 -2.25 15.19 -5.52
N THR A 121 -1.51 14.61 -6.47
CA THR A 121 -1.26 15.25 -7.78
C THR A 121 -2.02 14.59 -8.92
N GLN A 122 -2.24 13.28 -8.85
CA GLN A 122 -2.74 12.46 -9.96
C GLN A 122 -3.70 11.33 -9.52
N PRO A 123 -4.67 11.55 -8.60
CA PRO A 123 -5.54 10.48 -8.11
C PRO A 123 -6.44 9.87 -9.19
N PHE A 124 -6.75 10.62 -10.26
CA PHE A 124 -7.68 10.22 -11.32
C PHE A 124 -7.01 9.92 -12.67
N ILE A 125 -5.68 9.77 -12.72
CA ILE A 125 -4.94 9.64 -13.98
C ILE A 125 -5.37 8.45 -14.86
N HIS A 126 -5.86 7.36 -14.25
CA HIS A 126 -6.36 6.16 -14.94
C HIS A 126 -7.89 6.14 -15.11
N CYS A 127 -8.59 7.23 -14.78
CA CYS A 127 -10.02 7.35 -15.00
C CYS A 127 -10.30 7.77 -16.46
N THR A 128 -11.30 7.14 -17.07
CA THR A 128 -11.62 7.31 -18.50
C THR A 128 -12.86 8.15 -18.73
N ASP A 129 -13.53 8.61 -17.67
CA ASP A 129 -14.72 9.43 -17.77
C ASP A 129 -14.38 10.93 -17.87
N ASP A 130 -15.07 11.62 -18.79
CA ASP A 130 -14.90 13.05 -19.07
C ASP A 130 -15.55 13.97 -18.00
N SER A 131 -15.92 13.43 -16.84
CA SER A 131 -16.49 14.22 -15.75
C SER A 131 -15.44 15.17 -15.16
N PRO A 132 -15.81 16.32 -14.57
CA PRO A 132 -14.83 17.16 -13.88
C PRO A 132 -14.25 16.42 -12.67
N ASP A 133 -12.99 16.68 -12.34
CA ASP A 133 -12.36 16.10 -11.14
C ASP A 133 -13.13 16.55 -9.89
N PRO A 134 -13.52 15.62 -8.99
CA PRO A 134 -14.19 15.98 -7.77
C PRO A 134 -13.25 16.73 -6.83
N SER A 135 -13.80 17.63 -6.02
CA SER A 135 -13.05 18.27 -4.94
C SER A 135 -12.75 17.23 -3.86
N ILE A 136 -11.47 16.95 -3.62
CA ILE A 136 -11.03 15.99 -2.60
C ILE A 136 -10.67 16.72 -1.32
N GLU A 137 -11.28 16.28 -0.21
CA GLU A 137 -10.82 16.61 1.13
C GLU A 137 -9.81 15.55 1.56
N TYR A 138 -8.56 15.95 1.72
CA TYR A 138 -7.51 15.03 2.13
C TYR A 138 -7.61 14.72 3.61
N GLU A 139 -7.50 13.44 3.95
CA GLU A 139 -7.58 12.94 5.31
C GLU A 139 -6.25 12.31 5.74
N LEU A 140 -5.80 12.65 6.95
CA LEU A 140 -4.72 11.93 7.61
C LEU A 140 -5.33 10.79 8.44
N VAL A 141 -5.18 9.56 7.96
CA VAL A 141 -5.68 8.37 8.63
C VAL A 141 -4.57 7.76 9.48
N LEU A 142 -4.82 7.68 10.79
CA LEU A 142 -3.92 7.02 11.73
C LEU A 142 -4.53 5.70 12.20
N ARG A 143 -3.84 4.60 11.91
CA ARG A 143 -4.20 3.27 12.40
C ARG A 143 -3.24 2.87 13.51
N LYS A 144 -3.71 2.11 14.51
CA LYS A 144 -2.81 1.52 15.51
C LYS A 144 -1.77 0.64 14.82
N TRP A 145 -0.50 0.83 15.16
CA TRP A 145 0.57 -0.03 14.64
C TRP A 145 0.35 -1.48 15.08
N CYS A 146 0.44 -2.40 14.13
CA CYS A 146 0.36 -3.84 14.34
C CYS A 146 1.46 -4.52 13.55
N GLU A 147 2.14 -5.49 14.15
CA GLU A 147 3.16 -6.30 13.47
C GLU A 147 2.46 -7.42 12.69
N LEU A 148 2.06 -7.10 11.46
CA LEU A 148 1.48 -8.09 10.55
C LEU A 148 2.58 -8.93 9.93
N ILE A 149 2.35 -10.25 9.90
CA ILE A 149 3.24 -11.20 9.23
C ILE A 149 2.99 -11.07 7.72
N PRO A 150 3.98 -10.72 6.88
CA PRO A 150 3.74 -10.46 5.46
C PRO A 150 3.17 -11.67 4.70
N GLY A 151 3.57 -12.89 5.08
CA GLY A 151 3.04 -14.15 4.52
C GLY A 151 1.59 -14.48 4.90
N ALA A 152 0.90 -13.59 5.61
CA ALA A 152 -0.52 -13.71 5.96
C ALA A 152 -1.40 -12.66 5.27
N GLU A 153 -0.82 -11.82 4.40
CA GLU A 153 -1.53 -10.81 3.63
C GLU A 153 -1.87 -11.31 2.21
N PHE A 154 -3.11 -11.04 1.79
CA PHE A 154 -3.61 -11.41 0.48
C PHE A 154 -4.39 -10.26 -0.15
N ARG A 155 -4.23 -10.13 -1.47
CA ARG A 155 -5.01 -9.22 -2.32
C ARG A 155 -6.05 -10.03 -3.07
N CYS A 156 -7.29 -9.56 -3.00
CA CYS A 156 -8.45 -10.23 -3.56
C CYS A 156 -9.08 -9.36 -4.65
N PHE A 157 -9.36 -9.95 -5.81
CA PHE A 157 -9.89 -9.28 -6.98
C PHE A 157 -11.36 -9.66 -7.18
N VAL A 158 -12.22 -8.65 -7.25
CA VAL A 158 -13.67 -8.82 -7.41
C VAL A 158 -14.10 -8.17 -8.72
N LYS A 159 -14.86 -8.91 -9.52
CA LYS A 159 -15.46 -8.43 -10.77
C LYS A 159 -16.90 -8.93 -10.84
N GLU A 160 -17.84 -8.07 -11.20
CA GLU A 160 -19.28 -8.35 -11.26
C GLU A 160 -19.80 -8.98 -9.96
N ASN A 161 -19.35 -8.45 -8.81
CA ASN A 161 -19.63 -8.98 -7.47
C ASN A 161 -19.21 -10.46 -7.26
N LYS A 162 -18.26 -10.97 -8.04
CA LYS A 162 -17.67 -12.31 -7.86
C LYS A 162 -16.19 -12.19 -7.54
N LEU A 163 -15.75 -12.94 -6.53
CA LEU A 163 -14.32 -13.09 -6.24
C LEU A 163 -13.69 -13.94 -7.35
N ILE A 164 -12.83 -13.32 -8.17
CA ILE A 164 -12.23 -13.95 -9.35
C ILE A 164 -10.78 -14.37 -9.12
N GLY A 165 -10.06 -13.70 -8.21
CA GLY A 165 -8.64 -13.93 -7.98
C GLY A 165 -8.20 -13.64 -6.55
N ILE A 166 -7.22 -14.39 -6.08
CA ILE A 166 -6.53 -14.20 -4.80
C ILE A 166 -5.02 -14.29 -5.05
N SER A 167 -4.29 -13.27 -4.65
CA SER A 167 -2.83 -13.20 -4.76
C SER A 167 -2.19 -13.01 -3.38
N GLN A 168 -1.10 -13.72 -3.12
CA GLN A 168 -0.20 -13.41 -2.01
C GLN A 168 0.34 -11.98 -2.13
N ARG A 169 0.25 -11.18 -1.05
CA ARG A 169 0.63 -9.76 -1.10
C ARG A 169 2.13 -9.53 -1.21
N ASP A 170 2.91 -10.30 -0.45
CA ASP A 170 4.37 -10.32 -0.51
C ASP A 170 4.83 -11.46 -1.41
N TYR A 171 4.80 -11.26 -2.73
CA TYR A 171 5.21 -12.28 -3.70
C TYR A 171 6.74 -12.50 -3.76
N THR A 172 7.54 -11.66 -3.10
CA THR A 172 9.00 -11.75 -3.15
C THR A 172 9.57 -12.88 -2.31
N GLN A 173 8.77 -13.39 -1.39
CA GLN A 173 9.15 -14.45 -0.46
C GLN A 173 8.30 -15.70 -0.65
N TYR A 174 8.94 -16.84 -0.40
CA TYR A 174 8.26 -18.13 -0.32
C TYR A 174 7.81 -18.41 1.11
N TYR A 175 6.52 -18.71 1.29
CA TYR A 175 5.98 -19.11 2.58
C TYR A 175 5.35 -20.51 2.45
N ASP A 176 6.04 -21.50 3.01
CA ASP A 176 5.66 -22.92 2.97
C ASP A 176 4.21 -23.18 3.47
N HIS A 177 3.74 -22.42 4.46
CA HIS A 177 2.37 -22.56 4.97
C HIS A 177 1.30 -22.17 3.94
N ILE A 178 1.58 -21.21 3.04
CA ILE A 178 0.62 -20.78 2.01
C ILE A 178 0.40 -21.91 1.02
N SER A 179 1.47 -22.58 0.57
CA SER A 179 1.37 -23.71 -0.34
C SER A 179 0.68 -24.91 0.32
N LYS A 180 0.95 -25.18 1.60
CA LYS A 180 0.37 -26.32 2.33
C LYS A 180 -1.10 -26.13 2.73
N GLN A 181 -1.54 -24.88 2.94
CA GLN A 181 -2.88 -24.54 3.42
C GLN A 181 -3.70 -23.81 2.35
N LYS A 182 -3.31 -23.90 1.08
CA LYS A 182 -3.90 -23.15 -0.04
C LYS A 182 -5.42 -23.27 -0.10
N GLU A 183 -5.95 -24.48 0.00
CA GLU A 183 -7.40 -24.75 -0.09
C GLU A 183 -8.14 -24.16 1.11
N GLU A 184 -7.57 -24.25 2.32
CA GLU A 184 -8.16 -23.68 3.53
C GLU A 184 -8.16 -22.16 3.49
N ILE A 185 -7.05 -21.55 3.09
CA ILE A 185 -6.92 -20.10 2.93
C ILE A 185 -7.94 -19.62 1.90
N CYS A 186 -7.99 -20.24 0.72
CA CYS A 186 -8.94 -19.89 -0.33
C CYS A 186 -10.39 -19.94 0.18
N ARG A 187 -10.78 -21.03 0.85
CA ARG A 187 -12.11 -21.19 1.45
C ARG A 187 -12.42 -20.10 2.47
N CYS A 188 -11.51 -19.84 3.41
CA CYS A 188 -11.68 -18.78 4.41
C CYS A 188 -11.92 -17.40 3.78
N ILE A 189 -11.19 -17.09 2.70
CA ILE A 189 -11.32 -15.81 1.98
C ILE A 189 -12.66 -15.74 1.24
N GLN A 190 -13.05 -16.83 0.58
CA GLN A 190 -14.36 -16.92 -0.09
C GLN A 190 -15.52 -16.75 0.89
N ASP A 191 -15.46 -17.44 2.03
CA ASP A 191 -16.47 -17.34 3.09
C ASP A 191 -16.55 -15.91 3.62
N PHE A 192 -15.40 -15.30 3.94
CA PHE A 192 -15.32 -13.90 4.37
C PHE A 192 -15.91 -12.92 3.34
N PHE A 193 -15.59 -13.10 2.06
CA PHE A 193 -16.13 -12.29 0.98
C PHE A 193 -17.65 -12.39 0.90
N LYS A 194 -18.19 -13.62 0.81
CA LYS A 194 -19.63 -13.88 0.70
C LYS A 194 -20.42 -13.35 1.90
N GLU A 195 -19.90 -13.55 3.10
CA GLU A 195 -20.60 -13.16 4.34
C GLU A 195 -20.53 -11.66 4.61
N HIS A 196 -19.39 -11.02 4.30
CA HIS A 196 -19.11 -9.68 4.82
C HIS A 196 -18.94 -8.58 3.77
N ILE A 197 -18.62 -8.90 2.52
CA ILE A 197 -18.25 -7.89 1.51
C ILE A 197 -19.19 -7.92 0.29
N GLN A 198 -19.54 -9.11 -0.20
CA GLN A 198 -20.32 -9.28 -1.42
C GLN A 198 -21.66 -8.53 -1.34
N TYR A 199 -21.95 -7.70 -2.36
CA TYR A 199 -23.14 -6.83 -2.42
C TYR A 199 -23.27 -5.78 -1.30
N LYS A 200 -22.20 -5.55 -0.53
CA LYS A 200 -22.14 -4.54 0.55
C LYS A 200 -21.19 -3.39 0.25
N PHE A 201 -20.26 -3.59 -0.68
CA PHE A 201 -19.43 -2.51 -1.23
C PHE A 201 -20.22 -1.71 -2.27
N LEU A 202 -19.79 -0.47 -2.53
CA LEU A 202 -20.51 0.48 -3.38
C LEU A 202 -20.42 0.12 -4.87
N ASP A 203 -19.33 -0.52 -5.28
CA ASP A 203 -19.06 -0.93 -6.66
C ASP A 203 -19.13 -2.46 -6.82
N GLU A 204 -19.37 -2.94 -8.05
CA GLU A 204 -19.36 -4.37 -8.38
C GLU A 204 -17.95 -4.90 -8.69
N ASP A 205 -17.05 -4.01 -9.11
CA ASP A 205 -15.67 -4.29 -9.50
C ASP A 205 -14.72 -3.55 -8.57
N PHE A 206 -13.97 -4.28 -7.74
CA PHE A 206 -13.04 -3.69 -6.78
C PHE A 206 -11.96 -4.68 -6.36
N VAL A 207 -10.94 -4.18 -5.69
CA VAL A 207 -9.88 -4.98 -5.08
C VAL A 207 -9.92 -4.74 -3.59
N PHE A 208 -9.74 -5.78 -2.79
CA PHE A 208 -9.63 -5.62 -1.34
C PHE A 208 -8.44 -6.42 -0.80
N ASP A 209 -7.75 -5.83 0.17
CA ASP A 209 -6.62 -6.43 0.86
C ASP A 209 -7.09 -6.97 2.21
N ILE A 210 -6.61 -8.15 2.56
CA ILE A 210 -6.92 -8.79 3.84
C ILE A 210 -5.66 -9.32 4.54
N TYR A 211 -5.80 -9.53 5.84
CA TYR A 211 -4.83 -10.24 6.67
C TYR A 211 -5.53 -11.43 7.33
N ARG A 212 -4.94 -12.62 7.23
CA ARG A 212 -5.44 -13.85 7.90
C ARG A 212 -4.48 -14.26 9.00
N ASP A 213 -4.92 -14.21 10.25
CA ASP A 213 -4.07 -14.65 11.37
C ASP A 213 -3.89 -16.18 11.41
N SER A 214 -3.00 -16.65 12.30
CA SER A 214 -2.73 -18.08 12.47
C SER A 214 -3.92 -18.88 13.03
N ARG A 215 -4.94 -18.21 13.55
CA ARG A 215 -6.19 -18.81 14.06
C ARG A 215 -7.28 -18.87 12.99
N GLY A 216 -7.00 -18.38 11.79
CA GLY A 216 -7.93 -18.33 10.66
C GLY A 216 -8.88 -17.13 10.66
N LYS A 217 -8.70 -16.17 11.57
CA LYS A 217 -9.49 -14.93 11.57
C LYS A 217 -9.00 -14.01 10.45
N VAL A 218 -9.94 -13.52 9.65
CA VAL A 218 -9.68 -12.63 8.52
C VAL A 218 -10.02 -11.19 8.92
N TRP A 219 -9.14 -10.28 8.56
CA TRP A 219 -9.27 -8.85 8.80
C TRP A 219 -9.16 -8.09 7.49
N LEU A 220 -10.08 -7.14 7.27
CA LEU A 220 -10.02 -6.23 6.14
C LEU A 220 -8.91 -5.18 6.37
N ILE A 221 -8.02 -5.03 5.40
CA ILE A 221 -6.90 -4.09 5.44
C ILE A 221 -7.20 -2.84 4.63
N ASP A 222 -7.66 -2.99 3.39
CA ASP A 222 -7.90 -1.87 2.48
C ASP A 222 -8.85 -2.23 1.33
N PHE A 223 -9.43 -1.20 0.68
CA PHE A 223 -10.10 -1.30 -0.62
C PHE A 223 -9.33 -0.48 -1.65
N ASN A 224 -9.26 -0.98 -2.87
CA ASN A 224 -8.60 -0.33 -4.00
C ASN A 224 -9.47 -0.44 -5.26
N PRO A 225 -9.38 0.53 -6.18
CA PRO A 225 -10.11 0.45 -7.44
C PRO A 225 -9.68 -0.74 -8.30
N PHE A 226 -10.61 -1.29 -9.07
CA PHE A 226 -10.31 -2.33 -10.06
C PHE A 226 -9.74 -1.72 -11.34
N GLY A 227 -8.43 -1.82 -11.54
CA GLY A 227 -7.71 -1.39 -12.75
C GLY A 227 -6.23 -1.11 -12.49
N GLU A 228 -5.50 -0.71 -13.52
CA GLU A 228 -4.03 -0.57 -13.55
C GLU A 228 -3.43 0.34 -12.46
N VAL A 229 -4.22 1.23 -11.86
CA VAL A 229 -3.81 2.02 -10.69
C VAL A 229 -3.44 1.14 -9.49
N THR A 230 -4.00 -0.07 -9.43
CA THR A 230 -3.78 -1.03 -8.36
C THR A 230 -2.81 -2.10 -8.83
N ASP A 231 -1.75 -2.36 -8.07
CA ASP A 231 -0.79 -3.44 -8.35
C ASP A 231 -1.49 -4.82 -8.39
N SER A 232 -1.39 -5.52 -9.53
CA SER A 232 -1.98 -6.83 -9.79
C SER A 232 -1.17 -8.00 -9.20
N LEU A 233 0.03 -7.73 -8.67
CA LEU A 233 0.92 -8.70 -8.02
C LEU A 233 1.24 -9.90 -8.91
N LEU A 234 0.77 -11.10 -8.54
CA LEU A 234 1.00 -12.33 -9.31
C LEU A 234 0.04 -12.50 -10.50
N PHE A 235 -0.83 -11.53 -10.76
CA PHE A 235 -1.70 -11.48 -11.93
C PHE A 235 -1.25 -10.38 -12.90
N THR A 236 -1.67 -10.49 -14.15
CA THR A 236 -1.71 -9.35 -15.06
C THR A 236 -3.12 -8.76 -15.10
N TRP A 237 -3.27 -7.49 -15.49
CA TRP A 237 -4.60 -6.90 -15.62
C TRP A 237 -5.37 -7.50 -16.81
N GLU A 238 -4.68 -8.01 -17.82
CA GLU A 238 -5.29 -8.76 -18.92
C GLU A 238 -5.90 -10.08 -18.41
N ASP A 239 -5.24 -10.77 -17.48
CA ASP A 239 -5.77 -11.98 -16.84
C ASP A 239 -7.07 -11.68 -16.09
N LEU A 240 -7.09 -10.57 -15.34
CA LEU A 240 -8.20 -10.18 -14.47
C LEU A 240 -9.41 -9.62 -15.23
N THR A 241 -9.18 -9.03 -16.40
CA THR A 241 -10.24 -8.44 -17.22
C THR A 241 -10.86 -9.43 -18.20
N SER A 242 -10.11 -10.45 -18.62
CA SER A 242 -10.56 -11.46 -19.59
C SER A 242 -11.39 -12.58 -18.94
N GLU A 243 -12.63 -12.78 -19.42
CA GLU A 243 -13.56 -13.81 -18.88
C GLU A 243 -13.03 -15.26 -19.00
N ASN A 244 -12.03 -15.51 -19.85
CA ASN A 244 -11.55 -16.86 -20.17
C ASN A 244 -10.23 -17.26 -19.47
N ASN A 245 -9.48 -16.33 -18.86
CA ASN A 245 -8.09 -16.58 -18.46
C ASN A 245 -7.89 -17.04 -17.00
N LEU A 246 -8.93 -16.97 -16.15
CA LEU A 246 -8.83 -17.34 -14.73
C LEU A 246 -9.29 -18.78 -14.43
N ARG A 247 -9.61 -19.57 -15.47
CA ARG A 247 -9.82 -21.02 -15.34
C ARG A 247 -8.45 -21.66 -15.08
N GLY A 248 -8.17 -21.91 -13.81
CA GLY A 248 -6.86 -22.30 -13.31
C GLY A 248 -6.22 -23.49 -14.05
N ASP A 249 -4.89 -23.45 -14.04
CA ASP A 249 -3.93 -24.47 -14.47
C ASP A 249 -4.03 -25.76 -13.63
N PHE A 250 -5.20 -26.37 -13.61
CA PHE A 250 -5.39 -27.74 -13.14
C PHE A 250 -5.32 -28.64 -14.36
N GLY A 251 -4.30 -29.50 -14.39
CA GLY A 251 -4.16 -30.54 -15.40
C GLY A 251 -5.48 -31.27 -15.66
N GLU A 252 -5.69 -31.58 -16.94
CA GLU A 252 -6.84 -32.33 -17.46
C GLU A 252 -7.24 -33.48 -16.53
N GLY A 253 -8.34 -33.33 -15.77
CA GLY A 253 -8.84 -34.46 -14.97
C GLY A 253 -9.73 -34.20 -13.76
N ALA A 254 -10.09 -32.97 -13.39
CA ALA A 254 -10.98 -32.76 -12.24
C ALA A 254 -12.14 -31.80 -12.56
N SER A 255 -13.31 -32.38 -12.79
CA SER A 255 -14.60 -31.73 -12.74
C SER A 255 -14.90 -31.25 -11.31
N GLN A 256 -14.32 -30.13 -10.88
CA GLN A 256 -14.66 -29.49 -9.60
C GLN A 256 -15.08 -28.03 -9.82
N GLY A 257 -16.37 -27.77 -9.52
CA GLY A 257 -16.97 -26.47 -9.21
C GLY A 257 -16.60 -25.25 -10.07
N GLN A 258 -17.53 -24.80 -10.91
CA GLN A 258 -17.42 -23.59 -11.74
C GLN A 258 -17.25 -22.24 -10.96
N ASP A 259 -17.00 -22.24 -9.65
CA ASP A 259 -17.16 -21.08 -8.75
C ASP A 259 -15.97 -20.80 -7.80
N SER A 260 -14.79 -21.41 -8.01
CA SER A 260 -13.60 -21.13 -7.19
C SER A 260 -12.72 -20.03 -7.83
N PRO A 261 -12.24 -19.03 -7.06
CA PRO A 261 -11.33 -18.02 -7.58
C PRO A 261 -9.97 -18.63 -7.92
N ALA A 262 -9.25 -18.00 -8.85
CA ALA A 262 -7.87 -18.32 -9.12
C ALA A 262 -6.98 -17.92 -7.93
N PHE A 263 -6.17 -18.83 -7.41
CA PHE A 263 -5.25 -18.56 -6.29
C PHE A 263 -3.80 -18.66 -6.76
N ARG A 264 -3.06 -17.54 -6.68
CA ARG A 264 -1.64 -17.45 -7.04
C ARG A 264 -0.78 -17.10 -5.81
N CYS A 265 0.25 -17.91 -5.57
CA CYS A 265 1.27 -17.71 -4.55
C CYS A 265 2.65 -18.05 -5.13
N THR A 266 3.70 -17.66 -4.43
CA THR A 266 5.07 -18.02 -4.79
C THR A 266 5.28 -19.51 -4.53
N ASN A 267 5.70 -20.26 -5.55
CA ASN A 267 5.66 -21.75 -5.53
C ASN A 267 7.01 -22.43 -5.22
N SER A 268 8.10 -21.68 -5.16
CA SER A 268 9.43 -22.22 -4.86
C SER A 268 10.17 -21.30 -3.92
N GLU A 269 11.13 -21.84 -3.17
CA GLU A 269 12.15 -21.05 -2.47
C GLU A 269 12.90 -20.20 -3.49
N VAL A 270 12.45 -18.98 -3.70
CA VAL A 270 13.14 -18.02 -4.55
C VAL A 270 14.33 -17.51 -3.76
N THR A 271 15.51 -17.47 -4.38
CA THR A 271 16.66 -16.76 -3.81
C THR A 271 16.31 -15.29 -3.60
N VAL A 272 17.06 -14.60 -2.72
CA VAL A 272 16.89 -13.16 -2.40
C VAL A 272 16.45 -12.34 -3.62
N GLN A 273 15.18 -11.91 -3.60
CA GLN A 273 14.62 -11.02 -4.62
C GLN A 273 14.85 -9.56 -4.24
N PRO A 274 15.06 -8.66 -5.22
CA PRO A 274 15.11 -7.24 -4.94
C PRO A 274 13.75 -6.76 -4.41
N SER A 275 13.78 -5.78 -3.51
CA SER A 275 12.55 -5.15 -3.01
C SER A 275 11.80 -4.51 -4.18
N PRO A 276 10.47 -4.69 -4.30
CA PRO A 276 9.67 -4.02 -5.34
C PRO A 276 9.70 -2.50 -5.22
N TYR A 277 10.08 -1.99 -4.04
CA TYR A 277 10.16 -0.57 -3.74
C TYR A 277 11.56 0.02 -3.97
N LEU A 278 12.51 -0.75 -4.52
CA LEU A 278 13.90 -0.29 -4.68
C LEU A 278 14.02 0.90 -5.62
N SER A 279 13.22 0.97 -6.69
CA SER A 279 13.22 2.06 -7.65
C SER A 279 12.82 3.41 -7.03
N TYR A 280 11.96 3.39 -6.01
CA TYR A 280 11.49 4.58 -5.28
C TYR A 280 12.56 5.22 -4.38
N ARG A 281 13.75 4.62 -4.30
CA ARG A 281 14.92 5.21 -3.64
C ARG A 281 15.77 6.05 -4.58
N LEU A 282 15.51 5.98 -5.87
CA LEU A 282 16.31 6.63 -6.90
C LEU A 282 15.58 7.88 -7.39
N PRO A 283 16.33 8.95 -7.76
CA PRO A 283 15.71 10.08 -8.43
C PRO A 283 14.99 9.62 -9.70
N LYS A 284 13.78 10.15 -9.92
CA LYS A 284 12.94 9.79 -11.05
C LYS A 284 13.67 9.86 -12.39
N ASP A 285 14.55 10.85 -12.56
CA ASP A 285 15.35 11.00 -13.78
C ASP A 285 16.23 9.78 -14.08
N PHE A 286 16.82 9.14 -13.06
CA PHE A 286 17.61 7.92 -13.26
C PHE A 286 16.73 6.72 -13.59
N VAL A 287 15.54 6.63 -12.99
CA VAL A 287 14.59 5.57 -13.28
C VAL A 287 14.14 5.67 -14.74
N ASP A 288 13.68 6.85 -15.17
CA ASP A 288 13.21 7.11 -16.53
C ASP A 288 14.29 6.87 -17.60
N LEU A 289 15.56 7.22 -17.28
CA LEU A 289 16.71 6.91 -18.13
C LEU A 289 16.96 5.39 -18.26
N SER A 290 16.78 4.65 -17.17
CA SER A 290 17.02 3.20 -17.13
C SER A 290 15.89 2.39 -17.78
N THR A 291 14.65 2.85 -17.68
CA THR A 291 13.47 2.21 -18.29
C THR A 291 13.27 2.62 -19.74
N GLY A 292 13.85 3.76 -20.16
CA GLY A 292 13.70 4.30 -21.51
C GLY A 292 12.33 4.95 -21.74
N GLU A 293 11.62 5.29 -20.67
CA GLU A 293 10.28 5.89 -20.74
C GLU A 293 10.32 7.36 -21.22
N ASP A 294 11.43 8.07 -21.00
CA ASP A 294 11.58 9.48 -21.40
C ASP A 294 12.86 9.75 -22.20
N VAL A 295 12.71 9.85 -23.52
CA VAL A 295 13.79 10.16 -24.46
C VAL A 295 14.36 11.58 -24.24
N HIS A 296 13.56 12.52 -23.73
CA HIS A 296 14.03 13.89 -23.51
C HIS A 296 15.05 13.97 -22.38
N LYS A 297 14.86 13.18 -21.31
CA LYS A 297 15.84 13.09 -20.21
C LYS A 297 17.17 12.51 -20.65
N LEU A 298 17.15 11.53 -21.57
CA LEU A 298 18.36 11.00 -22.18
C LEU A 298 19.10 12.08 -23.00
N ILE A 299 18.35 12.86 -23.77
CA ILE A 299 18.91 13.97 -24.55
C ILE A 299 19.55 15.02 -23.62
N ASP A 300 18.89 15.37 -22.51
CA ASP A 300 19.43 16.36 -21.57
C ASP A 300 20.66 15.84 -20.82
N PHE A 301 20.69 14.57 -20.44
CA PHE A 301 21.87 13.93 -19.88
C PHE A 301 23.06 13.96 -20.87
N LEU A 302 22.82 13.67 -22.15
CA LEU A 302 23.85 13.72 -23.19
C LEU A 302 24.40 15.15 -23.42
N LYS A 303 23.53 16.17 -23.35
CA LYS A 303 23.96 17.58 -23.44
C LYS A 303 24.84 17.97 -22.26
N LEU A 304 24.51 17.52 -21.04
CA LEU A 304 25.29 17.81 -19.84
C LEU A 304 26.73 17.27 -19.96
N LYS A 305 26.88 16.05 -20.49
CA LYS A 305 28.21 15.47 -20.76
C LYS A 305 29.01 16.20 -21.82
N ARG A 306 28.36 16.72 -22.85
CA ARG A 306 29.04 17.51 -23.90
C ARG A 306 29.60 18.81 -23.32
N ASN A 307 28.84 19.50 -22.48
CA ASN A 307 29.30 20.75 -21.88
C ASN A 307 30.49 20.52 -20.93
N GLN A 308 30.50 19.40 -20.19
CA GLN A 308 31.66 19.01 -19.36
C GLN A 308 32.94 18.71 -20.18
N GLN A 309 32.82 18.35 -21.46
CA GLN A 309 33.97 18.15 -22.34
C GLN A 309 34.45 19.43 -23.04
N GLU A 310 33.65 20.50 -23.03
CA GLU A 310 34.01 21.80 -23.59
C GLU A 310 34.66 22.73 -22.54
N ASP A 311 34.51 22.41 -21.25
CA ASP A 311 35.07 23.14 -20.11
C ASP A 311 36.41 22.57 -19.57
N ASP A 312 36.92 21.47 -20.16
CA ASP A 312 38.26 20.87 -19.94
C ASP A 312 39.20 21.16 -21.13
#